data_AF-A0A2P8D117-F1
#
_entry.id   AF-A0A2P8D117-F1
#
_cell.length_a   1.000
_cell.length_b   1.000
_cell.length_c   1.000
_cell.angle_alpha   90.00
_cell.angle_beta   90.00
_cell.angle_gamma   90.00
#
_symmetry.space_group_name_H-M   'P 1'
#
loop_
_entity.id
_entity.type
_entity.pdbx_description
1 polymer ?
#
loop_
_entity_poly.entity_id
_entity_poly.type
_entity_poly.pdbx_seq_one_letter_code
_entity_poly.pdbx_strand_id
1 'polypeptide(L)'
;MAVLRSGRVPGERACALLIDAHGDALYERCAALVGRSDLLTAVLRDTLVVARAHIGRLADPSRLREWLLALAEAECARHPVGGDADAGPPESGPGPSRAPGGEWPVELRLRVLSGVAAPALAGYRAHIAARAKCFDGDGFPVPARPARPTRPSSYLLPGLFVGLCALLLLLFVLAEIAGIGPGLLTGGSARSAPLN
;
A
#
# COMPACT_ATOMS: atom_id res chain seq x y z
N MET A 1 -31.65 -7.91 1.10
CA MET A 1 -31.15 -6.59 0.60
C MET A 1 -31.92 -5.38 1.15
N ALA A 2 -33.25 -5.30 1.02
CA ALA A 2 -34.04 -4.16 1.56
C ALA A 2 -33.81 -3.91 3.07
N VAL A 3 -33.62 -4.98 3.83
CA VAL A 3 -33.36 -4.96 5.28
C VAL A 3 -32.02 -4.26 5.63
N LEU A 4 -30.95 -4.50 4.85
CA LEU A 4 -29.63 -3.89 5.08
C LEU A 4 -29.61 -2.39 4.75
N ARG A 5 -30.39 -1.96 3.74
CA ARG A 5 -30.48 -0.55 3.31
C ARG A 5 -31.36 0.30 4.22
N SER A 6 -32.35 -0.31 4.88
CA SER A 6 -33.35 0.44 5.65
C SER A 6 -32.85 1.02 6.99
N GLY A 7 -31.58 0.81 7.35
CA GLY A 7 -31.01 1.28 8.62
C GLY A 7 -31.59 0.62 9.89
N ARG A 8 -32.64 -0.20 9.75
CA ARG A 8 -33.39 -0.81 10.85
C ARG A 8 -32.71 -2.00 11.51
N VAL A 9 -31.68 -2.57 10.88
CA VAL A 9 -30.91 -3.69 11.45
C VAL A 9 -29.68 -3.17 12.18
N PRO A 10 -29.49 -3.52 13.47
CA PRO A 10 -28.28 -3.23 14.21
C PRO A 10 -27.04 -3.64 13.43
N GLY A 11 -25.98 -2.85 13.50
CA GLY A 11 -24.97 -2.94 12.47
C GLY A 11 -24.18 -4.22 12.38
N GLU A 12 -24.03 -4.84 13.53
CA GLU A 12 -23.43 -6.13 13.73
C GLU A 12 -24.19 -7.26 13.03
N ARG A 13 -25.53 -7.27 13.12
CA ARG A 13 -26.38 -8.26 12.42
C ARG A 13 -26.32 -8.10 10.91
N ALA A 14 -26.23 -6.86 10.42
CA ALA A 14 -26.08 -6.62 8.99
C ALA A 14 -24.76 -7.18 8.45
N CYS A 15 -23.66 -7.00 9.18
CA CYS A 15 -22.36 -7.54 8.81
C CYS A 15 -22.31 -9.07 8.94
N ALA A 16 -22.94 -9.66 9.97
CA ALA A 16 -23.07 -11.10 10.07
C ALA A 16 -23.76 -11.71 8.84
N LEU A 17 -24.87 -11.13 8.37
CA LEU A 17 -25.56 -11.60 7.17
C LEU A 17 -24.72 -11.49 5.90
N LEU A 18 -23.94 -10.42 5.74
CA LEU A 18 -23.02 -10.28 4.60
C LEU A 18 -21.93 -11.35 4.63
N ILE A 19 -21.40 -11.63 5.82
CA ILE A 19 -20.40 -12.67 6.03
C ILE A 19 -21.01 -14.06 5.77
N ASP A 20 -22.22 -14.34 6.26
CA ASP A 20 -22.89 -15.63 6.05
C ASP A 20 -23.14 -15.92 4.57
N ALA A 21 -23.47 -14.88 3.79
CA ALA A 21 -23.78 -15.03 2.37
C ALA A 21 -22.55 -14.97 1.45
N HIS A 22 -21.49 -14.25 1.86
CA HIS A 22 -20.38 -13.90 0.96
C HIS A 22 -18.98 -14.07 1.58
N GLY A 23 -18.88 -14.60 2.80
CA GLY A 23 -17.64 -14.72 3.56
C GLY A 23 -16.55 -15.49 2.82
N ASP A 24 -16.88 -16.65 2.25
CA ASP A 24 -15.91 -17.50 1.54
C ASP A 24 -15.36 -16.80 0.30
N ALA A 25 -16.23 -16.21 -0.53
CA ALA A 25 -15.82 -15.47 -1.72
C ALA A 25 -14.95 -14.26 -1.38
N LEU A 26 -15.26 -13.54 -0.30
CA LEU A 26 -14.46 -12.42 0.20
C LEU A 26 -13.10 -12.89 0.71
N TYR A 27 -13.07 -13.98 1.48
CA TYR A 27 -11.84 -14.57 2.00
C TYR A 27 -10.92 -15.02 0.87
N GLU A 28 -11.43 -15.81 -0.08
CA GLU A 28 -10.67 -16.28 -1.23
C GLU A 28 -10.09 -15.12 -2.04
N ARG A 29 -10.91 -14.08 -2.29
CA ARG A 29 -10.45 -12.91 -3.05
C ARG A 29 -9.36 -12.14 -2.29
N CYS A 30 -9.54 -11.88 -1.01
CA CYS A 30 -8.55 -11.20 -0.18
C CYS A 30 -7.26 -12.01 -0.05
N ALA A 31 -7.35 -13.33 0.17
CA ALA A 31 -6.21 -14.23 0.28
C ALA A 31 -5.41 -14.32 -1.03
N ALA A 32 -6.07 -14.19 -2.19
CA ALA A 32 -5.40 -14.14 -3.48
C ALA A 32 -4.65 -12.82 -3.72
N LEU A 33 -5.07 -11.72 -3.09
CA LEU A 33 -4.51 -10.37 -3.30
C LEU A 33 -3.50 -9.96 -2.25
N VAL A 34 -3.63 -10.49 -1.04
CA VAL A 34 -2.82 -10.12 0.12
C VAL A 34 -1.90 -11.28 0.45
N GLY A 35 -0.60 -11.09 0.24
CA GLY A 35 0.42 -12.13 0.48
C GLY A 35 0.69 -12.45 1.94
N ARG A 36 0.00 -11.80 2.90
CA ARG A 36 0.20 -11.99 4.35
C ARG A 36 -1.13 -12.23 5.08
N SER A 37 -1.14 -13.22 5.97
CA SER A 37 -2.34 -13.64 6.70
C SER A 37 -2.78 -12.65 7.80
N ASP A 38 -1.84 -11.93 8.39
CA ASP A 38 -2.09 -10.90 9.42
C ASP A 38 -2.95 -9.73 8.87
N LEU A 39 -2.78 -9.41 7.59
CA LEU A 39 -3.55 -8.36 6.91
C LEU A 39 -4.99 -8.79 6.57
N LEU A 40 -5.28 -10.10 6.46
CA LEU A 40 -6.61 -10.58 6.05
C LEU A 40 -7.72 -10.13 6.99
N THR A 41 -7.47 -10.17 8.30
CA THR A 41 -8.44 -9.69 9.30
C THR A 41 -8.74 -8.21 9.08
N ALA A 42 -7.70 -7.40 8.90
CA ALA A 42 -7.83 -5.95 8.76
C ALA A 42 -8.58 -5.58 7.49
N VAL A 43 -8.22 -6.19 6.36
CA VAL A 43 -8.84 -5.95 5.05
C VAL A 43 -10.31 -6.37 5.03
N LEU A 44 -10.64 -7.56 5.56
CA LEU A 44 -12.02 -8.03 5.63
C LEU A 44 -12.88 -7.13 6.51
N ARG A 45 -12.36 -6.71 7.67
CA ARG A 45 -13.03 -5.75 8.56
C ARG A 45 -13.27 -4.42 7.84
N ASP A 46 -12.25 -3.88 7.18
CA ASP A 46 -12.34 -2.60 6.49
C ASP A 46 -13.34 -2.65 5.34
N THR A 47 -13.34 -3.75 4.58
CA THR A 47 -14.31 -4.01 3.51
C THR A 47 -15.73 -3.96 4.04
N LEU A 48 -16.02 -4.62 5.17
CA LEU A 48 -17.37 -4.62 5.76
C LEU A 48 -17.77 -3.25 6.33
N VAL A 49 -16.82 -2.50 6.89
CA VAL A 49 -17.05 -1.14 7.37
C VAL A 49 -17.43 -0.21 6.21
N VAL A 50 -16.67 -0.27 5.11
CA VAL A 50 -16.96 0.51 3.90
C VAL A 50 -18.27 0.06 3.27
N ALA A 51 -18.49 -1.24 3.13
CA ALA A 51 -19.72 -1.79 2.58
C ALA A 51 -20.94 -1.29 3.37
N ARG A 52 -20.89 -1.36 4.70
CA ARG A 52 -21.97 -0.87 5.55
C ARG A 52 -22.25 0.61 5.36
N ALA A 53 -21.21 1.44 5.27
CA ALA A 53 -21.35 2.88 5.12
C ALA A 53 -21.92 3.28 3.75
N HIS A 54 -21.62 2.50 2.71
CA HIS A 54 -21.90 2.87 1.32
C HIS A 54 -22.89 1.95 0.58
N ILE A 55 -23.50 0.97 1.25
CA ILE A 55 -24.47 0.04 0.63
C ILE A 55 -25.68 0.75 0.00
N GLY A 56 -26.00 1.97 0.45
CA GLY A 56 -27.02 2.82 -0.13
C GLY A 56 -26.66 3.39 -1.51
N ARG A 57 -25.37 3.39 -1.89
CA ARG A 57 -24.90 3.87 -3.19
C ARG A 57 -25.05 2.85 -4.31
N LEU A 58 -25.16 1.57 -3.97
CA LEU A 58 -25.27 0.50 -4.95
C LEU A 58 -26.61 0.61 -5.70
N ALA A 59 -26.56 0.98 -6.98
CA ALA A 59 -27.75 1.18 -7.79
C ALA A 59 -28.57 -0.12 -7.93
N ASP A 60 -27.90 -1.22 -8.30
CA ASP A 60 -28.50 -2.53 -8.52
C ASP A 60 -28.19 -3.52 -7.37
N PRO A 61 -29.19 -3.92 -6.57
CA PRO A 61 -29.01 -4.93 -5.52
C PRO A 61 -28.52 -6.30 -6.01
N SER A 62 -28.80 -6.66 -7.26
CA SER A 62 -28.40 -7.97 -7.81
C SER A 62 -26.87 -8.09 -7.93
N ARG A 63 -26.19 -6.95 -8.06
CA ARG A 63 -24.73 -6.84 -8.19
C ARG A 63 -23.99 -6.76 -6.84
N LEU A 64 -24.65 -7.11 -5.73
CA LEU A 64 -24.08 -6.98 -4.38
C LEU A 64 -22.77 -7.74 -4.24
N ARG A 65 -22.72 -8.97 -4.78
CA ARG A 65 -21.54 -9.83 -4.64
C ARG A 65 -20.34 -9.20 -5.35
N GLU A 66 -20.53 -8.77 -6.59
CA GLU A 66 -19.51 -8.12 -7.42
C GLU A 66 -19.05 -6.81 -6.76
N TRP A 67 -19.98 -6.05 -6.22
CA TRP A 67 -19.69 -4.81 -5.51
C TRP A 67 -18.86 -5.04 -4.24
N LEU A 68 -19.17 -6.06 -3.45
CA LEU A 68 -18.39 -6.44 -2.27
C LEU A 68 -16.97 -6.90 -2.64
N LEU A 69 -16.83 -7.66 -3.72
CA LEU A 69 -15.52 -8.08 -4.22
C LEU A 69 -14.70 -6.90 -4.73
N ALA A 70 -15.32 -5.93 -5.42
CA ALA A 70 -14.66 -4.71 -5.85
C ALA A 70 -14.20 -3.84 -4.66
N LEU A 71 -15.02 -3.78 -3.59
CA LEU A 71 -14.61 -3.15 -2.33
C LEU A 71 -13.42 -3.87 -1.70
N ALA A 72 -13.47 -5.20 -1.64
CA ALA A 72 -12.36 -6.01 -1.11
C ALA A 72 -11.07 -5.73 -1.89
N GLU A 73 -11.12 -5.71 -3.22
CA GLU A 73 -9.98 -5.36 -4.07
C GLU A 73 -9.43 -3.96 -3.76
N ALA A 74 -10.31 -2.97 -3.63
CA ALA A 74 -9.93 -1.61 -3.30
C ALA A 74 -9.32 -1.51 -1.90
N GLU A 75 -9.81 -2.26 -0.91
CA GLU A 75 -9.22 -2.31 0.43
C GLU A 75 -7.88 -3.04 0.42
N CYS A 76 -7.75 -4.20 -0.24
CA CYS A 76 -6.48 -4.90 -0.45
C CYS A 76 -5.42 -3.97 -1.04
N ALA A 77 -5.76 -3.18 -2.07
CA ALA A 77 -4.83 -2.26 -2.71
C ALA A 77 -4.35 -1.11 -1.80
N ARG A 78 -5.09 -0.80 -0.73
CA ARG A 78 -4.69 0.20 0.29
C ARG A 78 -3.74 -0.36 1.34
N HIS A 79 -3.54 -1.68 1.37
CA HIS A 79 -2.57 -2.36 2.21
C HIS A 79 -1.40 -2.82 1.32
N PRO A 80 -0.46 -1.93 0.97
CA PRO A 80 0.70 -2.35 0.17
C PRO A 80 1.44 -3.47 0.91
N VAL A 81 1.80 -4.52 0.17
CA VAL A 81 2.77 -5.52 0.62
C VAL A 81 3.99 -4.75 1.09
N GLY A 82 4.27 -4.78 2.38
CA GLY A 82 5.26 -3.92 3.01
C GLY A 82 6.55 -3.87 2.19
N GLY A 83 6.87 -2.69 1.66
CA GLY A 83 8.21 -2.42 1.19
C GLY A 83 9.11 -2.36 2.41
N ASP A 84 9.96 -3.37 2.57
CA ASP A 84 11.27 -3.34 3.24
C ASP A 84 11.42 -2.46 4.49
N ALA A 85 10.49 -2.53 5.44
CA ALA A 85 10.65 -1.89 6.74
C ALA A 85 10.64 -2.94 7.86
N ASP A 86 11.84 -3.39 8.21
CA ASP A 86 12.22 -3.87 9.54
C ASP A 86 11.62 -5.21 10.00
N ALA A 87 11.84 -6.27 9.22
CA ALA A 87 11.66 -7.64 9.72
C ALA A 87 12.96 -8.13 10.39
N GLY A 88 12.96 -8.13 11.72
CA GLY A 88 13.79 -9.09 12.48
C GLY A 88 13.49 -10.54 12.05
N PRO A 89 14.33 -11.52 12.41
CA PRO A 89 14.24 -12.88 11.89
C PRO A 89 12.82 -13.46 12.04
N PRO A 90 12.28 -14.13 11.01
CA PRO A 90 10.94 -14.68 11.08
C PRO A 90 10.90 -15.77 12.14
N GLU A 91 10.18 -15.51 13.24
CA GLU A 91 9.76 -16.56 14.17
C GLU A 91 8.89 -17.54 13.38
N SER A 92 9.54 -18.63 12.98
CA SER A 92 8.97 -19.70 12.17
C SER A 92 8.11 -20.58 13.09
N GLY A 93 7.00 -20.03 13.55
CA GLY A 93 5.89 -20.85 14.04
C GLY A 93 5.27 -21.60 12.86
N PRO A 94 4.76 -22.84 13.04
CA PRO A 94 4.09 -23.56 11.98
C PRO A 94 2.99 -22.68 11.40
N GLY A 95 3.15 -22.29 10.14
CA GLY A 95 2.14 -21.51 9.41
C GLY A 95 0.81 -22.27 9.46
N PRO A 96 -0.33 -21.56 9.57
CA PRO A 96 -1.63 -22.22 9.66
C PRO A 96 -1.77 -23.18 8.48
N SER A 97 -1.83 -24.48 8.79
CA SER A 97 -2.06 -25.53 7.79
C SER A 97 -3.27 -25.15 6.98
N ARG A 98 -3.07 -24.99 5.67
CA ARG A 98 -4.12 -24.71 4.71
C ARG A 98 -5.04 -25.92 4.66
N ALA A 99 -6.18 -25.85 5.34
CA ALA A 99 -7.22 -26.86 5.22
C ALA A 99 -7.70 -26.92 3.75
N PRO A 100 -7.89 -28.11 3.18
CA PRO A 100 -8.46 -28.27 1.85
C PRO A 100 -9.98 -28.02 1.94
N GLY A 101 -10.41 -26.88 1.41
CA GLY A 101 -11.81 -26.41 1.46
C GLY A 101 -11.85 -24.95 1.89
N GLY A 102 -12.33 -24.08 1.01
CA GLY A 102 -12.34 -22.60 1.13
C GLY A 102 -13.16 -22.00 2.27
N GLU A 103 -13.36 -22.70 3.38
CA GLU A 103 -13.94 -22.13 4.59
C GLU A 103 -12.87 -21.34 5.35
N TRP A 104 -13.05 -20.02 5.39
CA TRP A 104 -12.25 -19.13 6.22
C TRP A 104 -12.38 -19.49 7.72
N PRO A 105 -11.28 -19.46 8.51
CA PRO A 105 -11.30 -19.98 9.88
C PRO A 105 -12.33 -19.30 10.78
N VAL A 106 -13.00 -20.07 11.65
CA VAL A 106 -13.97 -19.54 12.63
C VAL A 106 -13.37 -18.43 13.50
N GLU A 107 -12.08 -18.51 13.83
CA GLU A 107 -11.38 -17.48 14.59
C GLU A 107 -11.25 -16.16 13.81
N LEU A 108 -11.03 -16.24 12.50
CA LEU A 108 -11.02 -15.07 11.63
C LEU A 108 -12.41 -14.43 11.60
N ARG A 109 -13.47 -15.24 11.61
CA ARG A 109 -14.85 -14.78 11.70
C ARG A 109 -15.16 -14.01 12.96
N LEU A 110 -14.83 -14.59 14.10
CA LEU A 110 -15.04 -13.96 15.39
C LEU A 110 -14.25 -12.64 15.49
N ARG A 111 -13.01 -12.62 14.99
CA ARG A 111 -12.15 -11.42 15.01
C ARG A 111 -12.66 -10.31 14.08
N VAL A 112 -13.14 -10.66 12.88
CA VAL A 112 -13.76 -9.69 11.96
C VAL A 112 -15.04 -9.12 12.56
N LEU A 113 -15.95 -9.98 13.04
CA LEU A 113 -17.23 -9.55 13.63
C LEU A 113 -17.03 -8.68 14.87
N SER A 114 -16.17 -9.09 15.80
CA SER A 114 -15.84 -8.28 16.99
C SER A 114 -15.23 -6.94 16.61
N GLY A 115 -14.33 -6.90 15.62
CA GLY A 115 -13.74 -5.66 15.12
C GLY A 115 -14.74 -4.70 14.48
N VAL A 116 -15.76 -5.22 13.80
CA VAL A 116 -16.82 -4.40 13.21
C VAL A 116 -17.78 -3.89 14.29
N ALA A 117 -18.06 -4.69 15.31
CA ALA A 117 -19.05 -4.39 16.35
C ALA A 117 -18.55 -3.48 17.47
N ALA A 118 -17.28 -3.59 17.86
CA ALA A 118 -16.78 -3.01 19.12
C ALA A 118 -17.01 -1.49 19.20
N PRO A 119 -17.65 -0.97 20.26
CA PRO A 119 -17.86 0.47 20.44
C PRO A 119 -16.57 1.28 20.42
N ALA A 120 -15.50 0.75 21.03
CA ALA A 120 -14.17 1.38 21.08
C ALA A 120 -13.57 1.64 19.69
N LEU A 121 -14.02 0.92 18.66
CA LEU A 121 -13.56 1.08 17.28
C LEU A 121 -14.43 2.05 16.47
N ALA A 122 -15.36 2.80 17.07
CA ALA A 122 -16.24 3.72 16.35
C ALA A 122 -15.47 4.80 15.58
N GLY A 123 -14.45 5.42 16.19
CA GLY A 123 -13.59 6.40 15.52
C GLY A 123 -12.82 5.80 14.35
N TYR A 124 -12.27 4.59 14.53
CA TYR A 124 -11.64 3.82 13.46
C TYR A 124 -12.62 3.57 12.30
N ARG A 125 -13.84 3.10 12.58
CA ARG A 125 -14.84 2.84 11.55
C ARG A 125 -15.21 4.11 10.78
N ALA A 126 -15.37 5.24 11.48
CA ALA A 126 -15.66 6.52 10.84
C ALA A 126 -14.53 6.94 9.89
N HIS A 127 -13.28 6.76 10.29
CA HIS A 127 -12.12 7.02 9.44
C HIS A 127 -12.09 6.12 8.20
N ILE A 128 -12.29 4.81 8.37
CA ILE A 128 -12.32 3.84 7.26
C ILE A 128 -13.50 4.09 6.31
N ALA A 129 -14.68 4.42 6.84
CA ALA A 129 -15.81 4.80 6.00
C ALA A 129 -15.53 6.06 5.17
N ALA A 130 -14.86 7.05 5.77
CA ALA A 130 -14.54 8.33 5.14
C ALA A 130 -13.41 8.25 4.11
N ARG A 131 -12.51 7.26 4.16
CA ARG A 131 -11.44 7.11 3.16
C ARG A 131 -11.93 6.56 1.81
N ALA A 132 -13.07 5.88 1.80
CA ALA A 132 -13.72 5.40 0.57
C ALA A 132 -14.58 6.52 -0.04
N LYS A 133 -13.98 7.38 -0.86
CA LYS A 133 -14.65 8.57 -1.42
C LYS A 133 -15.09 8.45 -2.88
N CYS A 134 -14.40 7.64 -3.69
CA CYS A 134 -14.62 7.61 -5.13
C CYS A 134 -15.47 6.40 -5.51
N PHE A 135 -16.71 6.65 -5.93
CA PHE A 135 -17.61 5.66 -6.49
C PHE A 135 -18.12 6.14 -7.85
N ASP A 136 -18.32 5.22 -8.80
CA ASP A 136 -18.92 5.54 -10.09
C ASP A 136 -20.45 5.73 -9.99
N GLY A 137 -21.09 5.92 -11.15
CA GLY A 137 -22.55 6.12 -11.24
C GLY A 137 -23.38 4.93 -10.77
N ASP A 138 -22.83 3.71 -10.82
CA ASP A 138 -23.49 2.48 -10.33
C ASP A 138 -23.24 2.25 -8.84
N GLY A 139 -22.35 3.06 -8.24
CA GLY A 139 -21.94 2.94 -6.86
C GLY A 139 -20.77 1.97 -6.65
N PHE A 140 -20.06 1.54 -7.69
CA PHE A 140 -18.85 0.72 -7.58
C PHE A 140 -17.65 1.57 -7.19
N PRO A 141 -16.73 1.07 -6.35
CA PRO A 141 -15.52 1.80 -6.00
C PRO A 141 -14.69 2.03 -7.26
N VAL A 142 -14.31 3.28 -7.51
CA VAL A 142 -13.37 3.58 -8.59
C VAL A 142 -12.00 3.13 -8.12
N PRO A 143 -11.29 2.26 -8.87
CA PRO A 143 -9.93 1.87 -8.52
C PRO A 143 -9.11 3.12 -8.28
N ALA A 144 -8.41 3.18 -7.15
CA ALA A 144 -7.39 4.20 -6.98
C ALA A 144 -6.42 3.99 -8.15
N ARG A 145 -6.43 4.92 -9.12
CA ARG A 145 -5.48 4.89 -10.22
C ARG A 145 -4.13 4.70 -9.54
N PRO A 146 -3.37 3.61 -9.85
CA PRO A 146 -2.11 3.36 -9.17
C PRO A 146 -1.38 4.69 -9.25
N ALA A 147 -0.99 5.22 -8.08
CA ALA A 147 -0.20 6.44 -8.04
C ALA A 147 0.89 6.16 -9.06
N ARG A 148 0.83 6.87 -10.21
CA ARG A 148 1.78 6.66 -11.29
C ARG A 148 3.09 6.67 -10.55
N PRO A 149 3.91 5.60 -10.58
CA PRO A 149 5.16 5.62 -9.83
C PRO A 149 5.74 6.95 -10.20
N THR A 150 5.89 7.82 -9.20
CA THR A 150 6.61 9.06 -9.37
C THR A 150 7.95 8.52 -9.81
N ARG A 151 8.15 8.39 -11.12
CA ARG A 151 9.46 8.24 -11.72
C ARG A 151 10.20 9.34 -10.99
N PRO A 152 11.19 9.04 -10.15
CA PRO A 152 11.96 10.10 -9.56
C PRO A 152 12.37 10.94 -10.76
N SER A 153 11.90 12.19 -10.77
CA SER A 153 12.16 13.11 -11.87
C SER A 153 13.64 13.49 -11.73
N SER A 154 14.51 12.53 -12.01
CA SER A 154 15.96 12.65 -11.99
C SER A 154 16.44 13.30 -13.30
N TYR A 155 15.65 14.23 -13.84
CA TYR A 155 16.07 15.13 -14.93
C TYR A 155 16.67 16.43 -14.39
N LEU A 156 16.78 16.60 -13.06
CA LEU A 156 17.49 17.73 -12.45
C LEU A 156 18.99 17.46 -12.22
N LEU A 157 19.45 16.19 -12.32
CA LEU A 157 20.87 15.86 -12.20
C LEU A 157 21.73 16.21 -13.43
N PRO A 158 21.32 16.01 -14.71
CA PRO A 158 22.19 16.30 -15.84
C PRO A 158 22.38 17.80 -16.08
N GLY A 159 21.39 18.65 -15.79
CA GLY A 159 21.52 20.11 -15.95
C GLY A 159 22.55 20.71 -14.97
N LEU A 160 22.55 20.24 -13.72
CA LEU A 160 23.52 20.66 -12.72
C LEU A 160 24.93 20.17 -13.06
N PHE A 161 25.06 18.93 -13.55
CA PHE A 161 26.34 18.36 -13.94
C PHE A 161 26.94 19.06 -15.17
N VAL A 162 26.11 19.33 -16.20
CA VAL A 162 26.54 20.08 -17.39
C VAL A 162 26.90 21.52 -17.03
N GLY A 163 26.12 22.18 -16.17
CA GLY A 163 26.43 23.52 -15.68
C GLY A 163 27.72 23.57 -14.86
N LEU A 164 27.94 22.60 -13.97
CA LEU A 164 29.15 22.47 -13.17
C LEU A 164 30.39 22.20 -14.05
N CYS A 165 30.29 21.28 -15.02
CA CYS A 165 31.36 21.01 -15.97
C CYS A 165 31.70 22.23 -16.83
N ALA A 166 30.69 22.94 -17.35
CA ALA A 166 30.91 24.15 -18.12
C ALA A 166 31.59 25.25 -17.29
N LEU A 167 31.18 25.42 -16.02
CA LEU A 167 31.78 26.38 -15.10
C LEU A 167 33.25 26.01 -14.79
N LEU A 168 33.53 24.74 -14.50
CA LEU A 168 34.90 24.27 -14.23
C LEU A 168 35.84 24.45 -15.43
N LEU A 169 35.37 24.15 -16.65
CA LEU A 169 36.14 24.38 -17.87
C LEU A 169 36.42 25.86 -18.11
N LEU A 170 35.43 26.73 -17.88
CA LEU A 170 35.60 28.17 -18.02
C LEU A 170 36.63 28.71 -17.02
N LEU A 171 36.57 28.28 -15.76
CA LEU A 171 37.53 28.67 -14.72
C LEU A 171 38.95 28.18 -15.04
N PHE A 172 39.10 26.96 -15.58
CA PHE A 172 40.38 26.41 -16.00
C PHE A 172 41.00 27.23 -17.13
N VAL A 173 40.22 27.56 -18.17
CA VAL A 173 40.68 28.42 -19.27
C VAL A 173 41.05 29.82 -18.78
N LEU A 174 40.28 30.40 -17.84
CA LEU A 174 40.62 31.68 -17.24
C LEU A 174 41.94 31.62 -16.45
N ALA A 175 42.20 30.53 -15.72
CA ALA A 175 43.42 30.35 -14.93
C ALA A 175 44.68 30.22 -15.81
N GLU A 176 44.57 29.52 -16.94
CA GLU A 176 45.62 29.41 -17.95
C GLU A 176 45.89 30.78 -18.61
N ILE A 177 44.84 31.52 -18.98
CA ILE A 177 44.98 32.87 -19.58
C ILE A 177 45.55 33.86 -18.55
N ALA A 178 45.22 33.72 -17.27
CA ALA A 178 45.75 34.53 -16.18
C ALA A 178 47.16 34.10 -15.72
N GLY A 179 47.74 33.02 -16.28
CA GLY A 179 49.09 32.56 -15.97
C GLY A 179 49.27 31.96 -14.57
N ILE A 180 48.21 31.42 -13.96
CA ILE A 180 48.28 30.75 -12.64
C ILE A 180 48.45 29.24 -12.86
N GLY A 181 49.66 28.80 -13.19
CA GLY A 181 50.00 27.38 -13.27
C GLY A 181 50.20 26.75 -11.88
N PRO A 182 49.79 25.49 -11.63
CA PRO A 182 50.06 24.77 -10.38
C PRO A 182 51.50 24.25 -10.39
N GLY A 183 52.45 25.15 -10.22
CA GLY A 183 53.89 24.87 -10.20
C GLY A 183 54.47 24.63 -8.81
N LEU A 184 53.80 23.89 -7.93
CA LEU A 184 54.36 23.49 -6.63
C LEU A 184 53.66 22.22 -6.13
N LEU A 185 54.15 21.03 -6.50
CA LEU A 185 54.03 19.77 -5.74
C LEU A 185 54.72 18.55 -6.40
N THR A 186 55.77 18.74 -7.20
CA THR A 186 56.70 17.65 -7.59
C THR A 186 58.13 18.03 -7.23
N GLY A 187 58.37 18.18 -5.93
CA GLY A 187 59.70 18.16 -5.34
C GLY A 187 59.72 17.11 -4.24
N GLY A 188 60.46 16.01 -4.42
CA GLY A 188 60.69 15.07 -3.32
C GLY A 188 61.13 13.65 -3.71
N SER A 189 62.44 13.49 -3.88
CA SER A 189 63.20 12.33 -3.37
C SER A 189 63.10 10.97 -4.06
N ALA A 190 64.12 10.66 -4.86
CA ALA A 190 64.80 9.36 -4.83
C ALA A 190 66.25 9.53 -5.32
N ARG A 191 67.19 9.76 -4.40
CA ARG A 191 68.62 9.46 -4.62
C ARG A 191 68.86 8.02 -4.19
N SER A 192 68.96 7.11 -5.17
CA SER A 192 69.61 5.82 -4.99
C SER A 192 70.99 5.90 -5.65
N ALA A 193 72.03 5.71 -4.83
CA ALA A 193 73.43 5.63 -5.24
C ALA A 193 73.70 4.46 -6.20
N PRO A 194 74.79 4.52 -6.98
CA PRO A 194 75.52 3.32 -7.34
C PRO A 194 76.94 3.32 -6.74
N LEU A 195 77.34 2.12 -6.31
CA LEU A 195 78.70 1.74 -5.93
C LEU A 195 79.66 1.89 -7.13
N ASN A 196 80.82 2.50 -6.90
CA ASN A 196 82.15 1.98 -7.27
C ASN A 196 83.23 2.72 -6.49
#